data_AF-A0A1C9I4X6-F1
#
_entry.id   AF-A0A1C9I4X6-F1
#
_cell.length_a   1.000
_cell.length_b   1.000
_cell.length_c   1.000
_cell.angle_alpha   90.00
_cell.angle_beta   90.00
_cell.angle_gamma   90.00
#
_symmetry.space_group_name_H-M   'P 1'
#
loop_
_entity.id
_entity.type
_entity.pdbx_description
1 polymer ?
#
loop_
_entity_poly.entity_id
_entity_poly.type
_entity_poly.pdbx_seq_one_letter_code
_entity_poly.pdbx_strand_id
1 'polypeptide(L)'
;MSTARCHNGRIQPRLYPGLEWILALLLLCVLVGCGGHPKNVLIPVADSAPNSTKVDMLVTTTRSRSTIRGEMFTGERALAPAFADITVSIPPANVRKVGEVAWPKRLPSNPATDFATLKADEITRDDAKKWLSASVRKSHDRSVLVFIHGFNNRFEDSVYRFA
;
A
#
# COMPACT_ATOMS: atom_id res chain seq x y z
N MET A 1 37.49 61.83 4.74
CA MET A 1 37.16 62.42 3.41
C MET A 1 37.55 61.44 2.31
N SER A 2 36.59 60.68 1.79
CA SER A 2 36.52 60.28 0.39
C SER A 2 35.13 59.68 0.16
N THR A 3 34.57 59.98 -1.01
CA THR A 3 33.16 60.23 -1.24
C THR A 3 32.35 58.97 -1.53
N ALA A 4 31.17 58.88 -0.91
CA ALA A 4 30.10 58.00 -1.34
C ALA A 4 29.64 58.46 -2.74
N ARG A 5 29.73 57.57 -3.73
CA ARG A 5 29.19 57.80 -5.06
C ARG A 5 27.92 56.95 -5.22
N CYS A 6 26.78 57.58 -4.99
CA CYS A 6 25.48 57.07 -5.42
C CYS A 6 25.46 57.05 -6.95
N HIS A 7 25.50 55.87 -7.55
CA HIS A 7 25.15 55.69 -8.94
C HIS A 7 24.06 54.62 -9.04
N ASN A 8 22.88 55.08 -9.43
CA ASN A 8 21.74 54.31 -9.93
C ASN A 8 21.08 53.36 -8.92
N GLY A 9 19.93 53.78 -8.38
CA GLY A 9 19.11 53.08 -7.39
C GLY A 9 18.42 51.80 -7.88
N ARG A 10 19.19 50.82 -8.37
CA ARG A 10 18.76 49.41 -8.34
C ARG A 10 19.47 48.74 -7.20
N ILE A 11 18.72 48.45 -6.14
CA ILE A 11 19.09 47.43 -5.16
C ILE A 11 19.16 46.12 -5.94
N GLN A 12 20.32 45.78 -6.50
CA GLN A 12 20.59 44.42 -6.90
C GLN A 12 20.87 43.67 -5.60
N PRO A 13 19.99 42.74 -5.17
CA PRO A 13 20.35 41.91 -4.04
C PRO A 13 21.58 41.12 -4.50
N ARG A 14 22.73 41.34 -3.84
CA ARG A 14 23.87 40.44 -3.97
C ARG A 14 23.44 39.12 -3.36
N LEU A 15 22.71 38.30 -4.12
CA LEU A 15 22.51 36.91 -3.76
C LEU A 15 23.89 36.28 -3.77
N TYR A 16 24.35 35.88 -2.58
CA TYR A 16 25.58 35.15 -2.40
C TYR A 16 25.58 33.97 -3.39
N PRO A 17 26.64 33.74 -4.18
CA PRO A 17 26.63 32.71 -5.22
C PRO A 17 26.33 31.31 -4.67
N GLY A 18 26.55 31.06 -3.37
CA GLY A 18 26.15 29.82 -2.70
C GLY A 18 24.67 29.70 -2.34
N LEU A 19 23.94 30.81 -2.17
CA LEU A 19 22.53 30.80 -1.79
C LEU A 19 21.64 30.26 -2.93
N GLU A 20 21.96 30.62 -4.18
CA GLU A 20 21.28 30.09 -5.38
C GLU A 20 21.42 28.56 -5.48
N TRP A 21 22.63 28.04 -5.25
CA TRP A 21 22.87 26.59 -5.24
C TRP A 21 22.16 25.89 -4.07
N ILE A 22 22.12 26.51 -2.89
CA ILE A 22 21.39 25.95 -1.73
C ILE A 22 19.89 25.91 -2.02
N LEU A 23 19.32 26.97 -2.61
CA LEU A 23 17.90 27.01 -2.99
C LEU A 23 17.58 25.99 -4.09
N ALA A 24 18.47 25.83 -5.07
CA ALA A 24 18.33 24.81 -6.12
C ALA A 24 18.39 23.39 -5.54
N LEU A 25 19.30 23.12 -4.60
CA LEU A 25 19.40 21.82 -3.92
C LEU A 25 18.19 21.55 -3.03
N LEU A 26 17.71 22.54 -2.29
CA LEU A 26 16.48 22.41 -1.49
C LEU A 26 15.26 22.13 -2.38
N LEU A 27 15.13 22.82 -3.51
CA LEU A 27 14.06 22.58 -4.48
C LEU A 27 14.13 21.16 -5.08
N LEU A 28 15.35 20.68 -5.38
CA LEU A 28 15.57 19.31 -5.87
C LEU A 28 15.21 18.26 -4.80
N CYS A 29 15.55 18.52 -3.53
CA CYS A 29 15.20 17.65 -2.40
C CYS A 29 13.68 17.57 -2.15
N VAL A 30 12.92 18.62 -2.44
CA VAL A 30 11.44 18.60 -2.32
C VAL A 30 10.81 17.71 -3.39
N LEU A 31 11.42 17.58 -4.57
CA LEU A 31 10.89 16.79 -5.70
C LEU A 31 11.03 15.26 -5.51
N VAL A 32 11.91 14.79 -4.63
CA VAL A 32 12.10 13.35 -4.35
C VAL A 32 11.16 12.77 -3.29
N GLY A 33 10.16 13.54 -2.82
CA GLY A 33 9.27 13.17 -1.71
C GLY A 33 8.18 12.12 -1.99
N CYS A 34 7.99 11.66 -3.23
CA CYS A 34 6.92 10.71 -3.56
C CYS A 34 7.41 9.26 -3.56
N GLY A 35 7.60 8.68 -2.37
CA GLY A 35 7.82 7.23 -2.19
C GLY A 35 6.52 6.51 -1.86
N GLY A 36 6.05 5.61 -2.71
CA GLY A 36 4.97 4.68 -2.38
C GLY A 36 5.41 3.60 -1.38
N HIS A 37 4.47 2.81 -0.86
CA HIS A 37 4.81 1.63 -0.06
C HIS A 37 5.43 0.53 -0.94
N PRO A 38 6.08 -0.50 -0.35
CA PRO A 38 6.64 -1.60 -1.11
C PRO A 38 5.61 -2.32 -1.98
N LYS A 39 6.10 -2.82 -3.11
CA LYS A 39 5.34 -3.64 -4.07
C LYS A 39 5.56 -5.12 -3.75
N ASN A 40 4.72 -5.99 -4.30
CA ASN A 40 4.87 -7.45 -4.22
C ASN A 40 4.67 -8.02 -2.79
N VAL A 41 3.83 -7.37 -1.99
CA VAL A 41 3.56 -7.76 -0.59
C VAL A 41 2.68 -9.01 -0.46
N LEU A 42 2.12 -9.52 -1.57
CA LEU A 42 1.25 -10.71 -1.56
C LEU A 42 2.02 -12.02 -1.69
N ILE A 43 3.35 -12.01 -1.50
CA ILE A 43 4.10 -13.26 -1.34
C ILE A 43 3.78 -13.82 0.05
N PRO A 44 3.17 -15.01 0.16
CA PRO A 44 2.82 -15.56 1.46
C PRO A 44 4.04 -15.81 2.34
N VAL A 45 3.92 -15.49 3.62
CA VAL A 45 4.90 -15.81 4.67
C VAL A 45 4.26 -16.72 5.71
N ALA A 46 5.09 -17.44 6.47
CA ALA A 46 4.61 -18.27 7.58
C ALA A 46 3.96 -17.40 8.67
N ASP A 47 2.94 -17.93 9.35
CA ASP A 47 2.39 -17.29 10.55
C ASP A 47 3.39 -17.44 11.71
N SER A 48 4.19 -16.39 11.92
CA SER A 48 5.16 -16.30 13.01
C SER A 48 4.66 -15.44 14.18
N ALA A 49 3.41 -14.94 14.13
CA ALA A 49 2.85 -14.05 15.14
C ALA A 49 1.50 -14.59 15.65
N PRO A 50 1.49 -15.52 16.64
CA PRO A 50 0.28 -16.15 17.14
C PRO A 50 -0.78 -15.15 17.64
N ASN A 51 -0.31 -14.03 18.23
CA ASN A 51 -1.17 -12.98 18.79
C ASN A 51 -1.68 -11.97 17.75
N SER A 52 -1.33 -12.10 16.47
CA SER A 52 -1.86 -11.26 15.41
C SER A 52 -3.34 -11.58 15.14
N THR A 53 -4.09 -10.59 14.66
CA THR A 53 -5.44 -10.83 14.12
C THR A 53 -5.31 -11.33 12.69
N LYS A 54 -6.12 -12.32 12.30
CA LYS A 54 -6.16 -12.86 10.94
C LYS A 54 -7.46 -12.40 10.29
N VAL A 55 -7.35 -11.81 9.10
CA VAL A 55 -8.50 -11.43 8.28
C VAL A 55 -8.51 -12.32 7.05
N ASP A 56 -9.50 -13.21 6.99
CA ASP A 56 -9.79 -14.02 5.81
C ASP A 56 -10.78 -13.27 4.92
N MET A 57 -10.47 -13.18 3.63
CA MET A 57 -11.30 -12.47 2.67
C MET A 57 -11.37 -13.18 1.33
N LEU A 58 -12.56 -13.14 0.74
CA LEU A 58 -12.78 -13.51 -0.65
C LEU A 58 -12.74 -12.25 -1.50
N VAL A 59 -11.87 -12.25 -2.51
CA VAL A 59 -11.75 -11.16 -3.47
C VAL A 59 -12.33 -11.58 -4.81
N THR A 60 -13.07 -10.69 -5.45
CA THR A 60 -13.50 -10.81 -6.85
C THR A 60 -12.95 -9.64 -7.63
N THR A 61 -12.40 -9.88 -8.82
CA THR A 61 -11.80 -8.82 -9.63
C THR A 61 -11.93 -9.08 -11.12
N THR A 62 -12.05 -8.02 -11.90
CA THR A 62 -11.97 -8.06 -13.38
C THR A 62 -10.60 -7.59 -13.87
N ARG A 63 -9.58 -7.64 -13.02
CA ARG A 63 -8.20 -7.31 -13.38
C ARG A 63 -7.48 -8.50 -14.00
N SER A 64 -6.59 -8.23 -14.94
CA SER A 64 -5.74 -9.25 -15.57
C SER A 64 -4.71 -9.79 -14.58
N ARG A 65 -4.48 -11.10 -14.61
CA ARG A 65 -3.45 -11.76 -13.80
C ARG A 65 -2.07 -11.17 -14.09
N SER A 66 -1.26 -11.00 -13.05
CA SER A 66 0.12 -10.57 -13.22
C SER A 66 1.04 -11.78 -13.42
N THR A 67 2.16 -11.55 -14.09
CA THR A 67 3.29 -12.50 -14.18
C THR A 67 4.35 -12.23 -13.11
N ILE A 68 4.19 -11.17 -12.31
CA ILE A 68 5.15 -10.74 -11.29
C ILE A 68 4.82 -11.43 -9.97
N ARG A 69 5.80 -12.14 -9.40
CA ARG A 69 5.63 -12.80 -8.11
C ARG A 69 5.34 -11.77 -7.00
N GLY A 70 4.27 -12.00 -6.24
CA GLY A 70 3.80 -11.11 -5.18
C GLY A 70 2.81 -10.03 -5.62
N GLU A 71 2.55 -9.92 -6.92
CA GLU A 71 1.44 -9.16 -7.49
C GLU A 71 0.46 -10.18 -8.10
N MET A 72 -0.76 -10.30 -7.56
CA MET A 72 -1.71 -11.29 -8.11
C MET A 72 -2.37 -10.79 -9.40
N PHE A 73 -2.76 -9.51 -9.41
CA PHE A 73 -3.49 -8.90 -10.52
C PHE A 73 -2.94 -7.50 -10.83
N THR A 74 -2.87 -7.18 -12.12
CA THR A 74 -2.38 -5.91 -12.67
C THR A 74 -3.44 -4.80 -12.59
N GLY A 75 -3.15 -3.64 -13.18
CA GLY A 75 -4.14 -2.58 -13.41
C GLY A 75 -5.05 -2.81 -14.62
N GLU A 76 -4.66 -3.73 -15.51
CA GLU A 76 -5.36 -3.96 -16.78
C GLU A 76 -6.64 -4.76 -16.61
N ARG A 77 -7.59 -4.59 -17.53
CA ARG A 77 -8.87 -5.31 -17.51
C ARG A 77 -8.75 -6.70 -18.15
N ALA A 78 -9.42 -7.67 -17.54
CA ALA A 78 -9.62 -9.01 -18.08
C ALA A 78 -11.04 -9.19 -18.64
N LEU A 79 -11.21 -10.15 -19.55
CA LEU A 79 -12.51 -10.49 -20.15
C LEU A 79 -13.45 -11.23 -19.18
N ALA A 80 -12.89 -11.95 -18.20
CA ALA A 80 -13.64 -12.72 -17.22
C ALA A 80 -13.15 -12.36 -15.81
N PRO A 81 -14.04 -12.40 -14.79
CA PRO A 81 -13.64 -12.16 -13.42
C PRO A 81 -12.80 -13.34 -12.88
N ALA A 82 -11.87 -13.00 -11.99
CA ALA A 82 -11.10 -13.93 -11.20
C ALA A 82 -11.47 -13.80 -9.71
N PHE A 83 -11.17 -14.86 -8.94
CA PHE A 83 -11.48 -14.93 -7.52
C PHE A 83 -10.22 -15.32 -6.74
N ALA A 84 -10.05 -14.76 -5.55
CA ALA A 84 -8.92 -15.09 -4.68
C ALA A 84 -9.35 -15.28 -3.23
N ASP A 85 -8.75 -16.25 -2.55
CA ASP A 85 -8.85 -16.47 -1.11
C ASP A 85 -7.56 -15.99 -0.45
N ILE A 86 -7.67 -14.93 0.34
CA ILE A 86 -6.52 -14.22 0.91
C ILE A 86 -6.68 -14.18 2.43
N THR A 87 -5.60 -14.47 3.13
CA THR A 87 -5.49 -14.28 4.57
C THR A 87 -4.40 -13.26 4.86
N VAL A 88 -4.76 -12.18 5.56
CA VAL A 88 -3.82 -11.15 6.02
C VAL A 88 -3.69 -11.23 7.54
N SER A 89 -2.44 -11.24 8.02
CA SER A 89 -2.09 -11.08 9.43
C SER A 89 -1.90 -9.60 9.75
N ILE A 90 -2.56 -9.14 10.80
CA ILE A 90 -2.50 -7.77 11.32
C ILE A 90 -1.81 -7.79 12.68
N PRO A 91 -0.66 -7.10 12.84
CA PRO A 91 0.08 -7.14 14.09
C PRO A 91 -0.72 -6.43 15.20
N PRO A 92 -0.47 -6.77 16.48
CA PRO A 92 -1.18 -6.21 17.62
C PRO A 92 -1.11 -4.66 17.68
N ALA A 93 -2.14 -4.03 18.25
CA ALA A 93 -2.26 -2.57 18.28
C ALA A 93 -1.14 -1.85 19.05
N ASN A 94 -0.40 -2.53 19.94
CA ASN A 94 0.71 -1.94 20.67
C ASN A 94 2.01 -1.79 19.84
N VAL A 95 2.09 -2.40 18.66
CA VAL A 95 3.27 -2.35 17.77
C VAL A 95 2.99 -1.66 16.44
N ARG A 96 1.77 -1.16 16.21
CA ARG A 96 1.38 -0.39 15.02
C ARG A 96 0.49 0.78 15.37
N LYS A 97 0.37 1.75 14.47
CA LYS A 97 -0.63 2.82 14.58
C LYS A 97 -1.99 2.31 14.10
N VAL A 98 -2.98 2.29 14.99
CA VAL A 98 -4.36 1.88 14.64
C VAL A 98 -4.96 2.88 13.64
N GLY A 99 -5.67 2.36 12.64
CA GLY A 99 -6.22 3.14 11.53
C GLY A 99 -5.25 3.30 10.34
N GLU A 100 -4.01 2.82 10.46
CA GLU A 100 -3.04 2.80 9.36
C GLU A 100 -2.64 1.36 9.00
N VAL A 101 -2.34 1.16 7.71
CA VAL A 101 -1.72 -0.08 7.24
C VAL A 101 -0.25 -0.07 7.64
N ALA A 102 0.16 -1.04 8.47
CA ALA A 102 1.56 -1.21 8.85
C ALA A 102 2.34 -1.88 7.71
N TRP A 103 2.70 -1.11 6.68
CA TRP A 103 3.44 -1.62 5.54
C TRP A 103 4.82 -2.16 5.95
N PRO A 104 5.24 -3.32 5.41
CA PRO A 104 6.58 -3.84 5.66
C PRO A 104 7.61 -2.85 5.13
N LYS A 105 8.68 -2.58 5.89
CA LYS A 105 9.78 -1.71 5.42
C LYS A 105 10.70 -2.43 4.42
N ARG A 106 10.73 -3.75 4.50
CA ARG A 106 11.51 -4.66 3.63
C ARG A 106 10.71 -5.96 3.47
N LEU A 107 10.88 -6.61 2.33
CA LEU A 107 10.31 -7.94 2.10
C LEU A 107 11.32 -9.04 2.45
N PRO A 108 10.88 -10.23 2.90
CA PRO A 108 9.49 -10.59 3.22
C PRO A 108 8.96 -9.85 4.46
N SER A 109 7.63 -9.67 4.55
CA SER A 109 6.98 -9.00 5.68
C SER A 109 7.16 -9.79 6.98
N ASN A 110 7.26 -9.10 8.12
CA ASN A 110 7.28 -9.72 9.44
C ASN A 110 5.88 -9.62 10.09
N PRO A 111 5.11 -10.72 10.25
CA PRO A 111 3.79 -10.71 10.88
C PRO A 111 3.73 -10.12 12.30
N ALA A 112 4.87 -10.05 13.01
CA ALA A 112 4.95 -9.46 14.34
C ALA A 112 4.96 -7.92 14.33
N THR A 113 5.30 -7.28 13.21
CA THR A 113 5.43 -5.82 13.10
C THR A 113 4.67 -5.21 11.93
N ASP A 114 4.38 -6.01 10.91
CA ASP A 114 3.85 -5.57 9.62
C ASP A 114 2.56 -6.30 9.29
N PHE A 115 1.74 -5.70 8.43
CA PHE A 115 0.72 -6.44 7.70
C PHE A 115 1.41 -7.46 6.81
N ALA A 116 1.01 -8.72 6.94
CA ALA A 116 1.64 -9.84 6.26
C ALA A 116 0.60 -10.72 5.57
N THR A 117 0.85 -11.03 4.30
CA THR A 117 0.04 -12.01 3.57
C THR A 117 0.43 -13.41 4.04
N LEU A 118 -0.51 -14.17 4.60
CA LEU A 118 -0.32 -15.57 5.00
C LEU A 118 -0.80 -16.55 3.93
N LYS A 119 -1.78 -16.13 3.13
CA LYS A 119 -2.38 -16.90 2.03
C LYS A 119 -2.77 -15.97 0.89
N ALA A 120 -2.56 -16.38 -0.36
CA ALA A 120 -2.93 -15.62 -1.55
C ALA A 120 -3.19 -16.56 -2.73
N ASP A 121 -4.29 -17.31 -2.66
CA ASP A 121 -4.61 -18.34 -3.64
C ASP A 121 -5.65 -17.82 -4.63
N GLU A 122 -5.40 -17.98 -5.93
CA GLU A 122 -6.47 -17.84 -6.92
C GLU A 122 -7.36 -19.10 -6.87
N ILE A 123 -8.67 -18.90 -6.82
CA ILE A 123 -9.65 -19.98 -6.70
C ILE A 123 -10.69 -19.93 -7.81
N THR A 124 -11.36 -21.06 -8.04
CA THR A 124 -12.45 -21.12 -9.02
C THR A 124 -13.68 -20.37 -8.53
N ARG A 125 -14.59 -20.01 -9.45
CA ARG A 125 -15.88 -19.42 -9.10
C ARG A 125 -16.70 -20.32 -8.16
N ASP A 126 -16.65 -21.63 -8.35
CA ASP A 126 -17.44 -22.54 -7.51
C ASP A 126 -16.83 -22.69 -6.11
N ASP A 127 -15.51 -22.66 -5.99
CA ASP A 127 -14.85 -22.62 -4.68
C ASP A 127 -15.10 -21.28 -3.97
N ALA A 128 -15.16 -20.17 -4.71
CA ALA A 128 -15.56 -18.87 -4.16
C ALA A 128 -17.00 -18.89 -3.58
N LYS A 129 -17.95 -19.50 -4.30
CA LYS A 129 -19.33 -19.68 -3.78
C LYS A 129 -19.35 -20.55 -2.53
N LYS A 130 -18.57 -21.64 -2.50
CA LYS A 130 -18.46 -22.52 -1.32
C LYS A 130 -17.86 -21.76 -0.14
N TRP A 131 -16.77 -21.02 -0.36
CA TRP A 131 -16.13 -20.17 0.65
C TRP A 131 -17.15 -19.18 1.23
N LEU A 132 -17.85 -18.43 0.38
CA LEU A 132 -18.84 -17.44 0.82
C LEU A 132 -19.97 -18.10 1.62
N SER A 133 -20.51 -19.21 1.12
CA SER A 133 -21.58 -19.95 1.81
C SER A 133 -21.14 -20.47 3.18
N ALA A 134 -19.89 -20.95 3.29
CA ALA A 134 -19.32 -21.41 4.55
C ALA A 134 -19.06 -20.24 5.52
N SER A 135 -18.54 -19.11 5.04
CA SER A 135 -18.27 -17.92 5.84
C SER A 135 -19.56 -17.28 6.38
N VAL A 136 -20.58 -17.11 5.54
CA VAL A 136 -21.88 -16.53 5.93
C VAL A 136 -22.57 -17.37 7.00
N ARG A 137 -22.45 -18.70 6.95
CA ARG A 137 -23.01 -19.61 7.97
C ARG A 137 -22.38 -19.43 9.35
N LYS A 138 -21.17 -18.86 9.45
CA LYS A 138 -20.51 -18.56 10.73
C LYS A 138 -21.05 -17.26 11.36
N SER A 139 -21.64 -16.35 10.58
CA SER A 139 -22.25 -15.13 11.12
C SER A 139 -23.67 -15.39 11.63
N HIS A 140 -23.99 -14.90 12.82
CA HIS A 140 -25.30 -15.08 13.45
C HIS A 140 -26.44 -14.47 12.61
N ASP A 141 -26.19 -13.31 12.02
CA ASP A 141 -27.15 -12.56 11.18
C ASP A 141 -27.02 -12.86 9.68
N ARG A 142 -26.05 -13.70 9.29
CA ARG A 142 -25.72 -14.03 7.90
C ARG A 142 -25.37 -12.81 7.02
N SER A 143 -24.88 -11.73 7.63
CA SER A 143 -24.48 -10.53 6.90
C SER A 143 -23.11 -10.70 6.23
N VAL A 144 -22.85 -9.86 5.22
CA VAL A 144 -21.58 -9.78 4.49
C VAL A 144 -21.16 -8.32 4.41
N LEU A 145 -19.91 -8.02 4.75
CA LEU A 145 -19.29 -6.75 4.44
C LEU A 145 -18.70 -6.81 3.02
N VAL A 146 -19.14 -5.90 2.15
CA VAL A 146 -18.56 -5.73 0.82
C VAL A 146 -17.76 -4.44 0.79
N PHE A 147 -16.47 -4.55 0.49
CA PHE A 147 -15.59 -3.41 0.29
C PHE A 147 -15.22 -3.28 -1.18
N ILE A 148 -15.43 -2.08 -1.73
CA ILE A 148 -15.08 -1.74 -3.11
C ILE A 148 -14.09 -0.58 -3.04
N HIS A 149 -12.90 -0.78 -3.61
CA HIS A 149 -11.89 0.27 -3.65
C HIS A 149 -12.24 1.33 -4.71
N GLY A 150 -11.75 2.55 -4.51
CA GLY A 150 -11.89 3.64 -5.49
C GLY A 150 -10.89 3.56 -6.66
N PHE A 151 -10.89 4.62 -7.48
CA PHE A 151 -9.93 4.81 -8.57
C PHE A 151 -8.48 4.89 -8.05
N ASN A 152 -7.53 4.54 -8.92
CA ASN A 152 -6.08 4.64 -8.67
C ASN A 152 -5.56 3.90 -7.42
N ASN A 153 -6.06 2.69 -7.18
CA ASN A 153 -5.49 1.76 -6.20
C ASN A 153 -4.88 0.56 -6.89
N ARG A 154 -3.78 0.03 -6.37
CA ARG A 154 -3.31 -1.30 -6.79
C ARG A 154 -4.15 -2.38 -6.09
N PHE A 155 -4.03 -3.61 -6.57
CA PHE A 155 -4.80 -4.72 -6.03
C PHE A 155 -4.41 -4.98 -4.57
N GLU A 156 -3.11 -5.05 -4.28
CA GLU A 156 -2.59 -5.28 -2.93
C GLU A 156 -2.93 -4.14 -1.94
N ASP A 157 -2.99 -2.89 -2.40
CA ASP A 157 -3.38 -1.74 -1.57
C ASP A 157 -4.81 -1.89 -1.05
N SER A 158 -5.67 -2.45 -1.91
CA SER A 158 -7.09 -2.64 -1.61
C SER A 158 -7.28 -3.79 -0.63
N VAL A 159 -6.52 -4.87 -0.80
CA VAL A 159 -6.48 -6.01 0.12
C VAL A 159 -6.01 -5.55 1.50
N TYR A 160 -4.90 -4.83 1.58
CA TYR A 160 -4.32 -4.40 2.86
C TYR A 160 -5.14 -3.32 3.56
N ARG A 161 -5.87 -2.47 2.84
CA ARG A 161 -6.76 -1.46 3.45
C ARG A 161 -8.12 -2.03 3.88
N PHE A 162 -8.54 -3.16 3.33
CA PHE A 162 -9.73 -3.87 3.80
C PHE A 162 -9.46 -4.61 5.11
N ALA A 163 -8.28 -5.24 5.20
CA ALA A 163 -7.82 -5.95 6.40
C ALA A 163 -7.77 -5.02 7.62
#